data_AF-A0A927C9T1-F1
#
_entry.id   AF-A0A927C9T1-F1
#
_cell.length_a   1.000
_cell.length_b   1.000
_cell.length_c   1.000
_cell.angle_alpha   90.00
_cell.angle_beta   90.00
_cell.angle_gamma   90.00
#
_symmetry.space_group_name_H-M   'P 1'
#
loop_
_entity.id
_entity.type
_entity.pdbx_description
1 polymer ?
#
loop_
_entity_poly.entity_id
_entity_poly.type
_entity_poly.pdbx_seq_one_letter_code
_entity_poly.pdbx_strand_id
1 'polypeptide(L)'
;MSLLYNKDLFDKFAVGNALLEGSFGGINNLFYSSKVAAMYAASIPGTAQQVNWDLVTLPEFSNLRGIGSQASLNLAYIPSISKHKEQAFEIIAYMTSDEYQTDIAKKALGLPVITTQSAKDAFGQDNPNLAGKNLKALTKNKPAAPFQQSPYQAITNNQLEKLWYQLGKGQLDINTTLRMADENAVKEIEKLKSGQ
;
A
#
# COMPACT_ATOMS: atom_id res chain seq x y z
N MET A 1 -0.75 0.55 5.98
CA MET A 1 -1.29 -0.75 5.50
C MET A 1 -1.60 -1.64 6.69
N SER A 2 -2.49 -2.61 6.49
CA SER A 2 -2.92 -3.60 7.49
C SER A 2 -3.01 -4.99 6.84
N LEU A 3 -3.09 -6.03 7.66
CA LEU A 3 -3.41 -7.38 7.18
C LEU A 3 -4.91 -7.59 7.23
N LEU A 4 -5.48 -8.11 6.13
CA LEU A 4 -6.79 -8.75 6.15
C LEU A 4 -6.61 -10.21 6.52
N TYR A 5 -7.50 -10.73 7.37
CA TYR A 5 -7.53 -12.16 7.69
C TYR A 5 -8.95 -12.70 7.70
N ASN A 6 -9.09 -13.99 7.38
CA ASN A 6 -10.32 -14.75 7.41
C ASN A 6 -10.49 -15.35 8.80
N LYS A 7 -11.53 -14.92 9.51
CA LYS A 7 -11.80 -15.33 10.90
C LYS A 7 -12.02 -16.84 11.03
N ASP A 8 -12.59 -17.48 10.02
CA ASP A 8 -12.94 -18.90 10.06
C ASP A 8 -11.72 -19.81 9.87
N LEU A 9 -10.60 -19.23 9.41
CA LEU A 9 -9.37 -19.95 9.06
C LEU A 9 -8.15 -19.48 9.84
N PHE A 10 -8.29 -18.46 10.68
CA PHE A 10 -7.17 -17.87 11.42
C PHE A 10 -6.44 -18.92 12.27
N ASP A 11 -7.17 -19.83 12.94
CA ASP A 11 -6.54 -20.86 13.79
C ASP A 11 -5.91 -22.02 13.00
N LYS A 12 -6.05 -22.04 11.66
CA LYS A 12 -5.65 -23.16 10.79
C LYS A 12 -4.44 -22.82 9.89
N PHE A 13 -3.60 -21.86 10.30
CA PHE A 13 -2.49 -21.32 9.52
C PHE A 13 -1.71 -22.37 8.70
N ALA A 14 -1.81 -22.27 7.37
CA ALA A 14 -0.83 -22.80 6.44
C ALA A 14 -0.11 -21.61 5.80
N VAL A 15 1.23 -21.62 5.83
CA VAL A 15 2.08 -20.52 5.36
C VAL A 15 2.15 -20.53 3.83
N GLY A 16 1.87 -19.38 3.20
CA GLY A 16 2.34 -19.03 1.86
C GLY A 16 1.54 -19.56 0.67
N ASN A 17 0.61 -18.75 0.16
CA ASN A 17 -0.10 -18.99 -1.13
C ASN A 17 0.29 -18.00 -2.23
N ALA A 18 1.40 -17.26 -2.06
CA ALA A 18 1.77 -16.12 -2.90
C ALA A 18 2.11 -16.44 -4.37
N LEU A 19 2.01 -17.72 -4.80
CA LEU A 19 2.46 -18.19 -6.11
C LEU A 19 1.36 -18.80 -6.98
N LEU A 20 0.12 -18.85 -6.50
CA LEU A 20 -1.00 -19.41 -7.28
C LEU A 20 -1.48 -18.47 -8.39
N GLU A 21 -1.12 -17.19 -8.33
CA GLU A 21 -1.62 -16.14 -9.22
C GLU A 21 -0.48 -15.30 -9.78
N GLY A 22 -0.45 -15.14 -11.11
CA GLY A 22 0.64 -14.46 -11.83
C GLY A 22 0.49 -12.94 -11.92
N SER A 23 -0.50 -12.36 -11.26
CA SER A 23 -0.76 -10.91 -11.27
C SER A 23 -1.22 -10.40 -9.90
N PHE A 24 -0.98 -9.11 -9.62
CA PHE A 24 -1.47 -8.45 -8.40
C PHE A 24 -3.00 -8.53 -8.25
N GLY A 25 -3.76 -8.48 -9.34
CA GLY A 25 -5.21 -8.68 -9.32
C GLY A 25 -5.61 -10.08 -8.87
N GLY A 26 -4.87 -11.10 -9.32
CA GLY A 26 -5.07 -12.48 -8.88
C GLY A 26 -4.77 -12.68 -7.39
N ILE A 27 -3.76 -12.00 -6.84
CA ILE A 27 -3.43 -12.09 -5.40
C ILE A 27 -4.61 -11.65 -4.52
N ASN A 28 -5.34 -10.60 -4.88
CA ASN A 28 -6.55 -10.19 -4.16
C ASN A 28 -7.64 -11.27 -4.20
N ASN A 29 -7.81 -11.94 -5.34
CA ASN A 29 -8.76 -13.04 -5.48
C ASN A 29 -8.40 -14.25 -4.60
N LEU A 30 -7.12 -14.46 -4.25
CA LEU A 30 -6.75 -15.57 -3.37
C LEU A 30 -7.44 -15.47 -2.00
N PHE A 31 -7.58 -14.28 -1.43
CA PHE A 31 -8.28 -14.14 -0.15
C PHE A 31 -9.79 -14.25 -0.31
N TYR A 32 -10.37 -13.55 -1.29
CA TYR A 32 -11.81 -13.49 -1.46
C TYR A 32 -12.40 -14.81 -2.01
N SER A 33 -11.66 -15.50 -2.88
CA SER A 33 -12.12 -16.70 -3.61
C SER A 33 -11.43 -17.98 -3.13
N SER A 34 -10.11 -17.94 -2.95
CA SER A 34 -9.32 -19.14 -2.58
C SER A 34 -9.21 -19.37 -1.07
N LYS A 35 -9.93 -18.56 -0.27
CA LYS A 35 -10.04 -18.68 1.20
C LYS A 35 -8.67 -18.79 1.89
N VAL A 36 -7.72 -17.96 1.51
CA VAL A 36 -6.45 -17.87 2.26
C VAL A 36 -6.70 -17.25 3.64
N ALA A 37 -6.00 -17.75 4.68
CA ALA A 37 -6.21 -17.31 6.06
C ALA A 37 -5.87 -15.83 6.28
N ALA A 38 -4.85 -15.28 5.61
CA ALA A 38 -4.50 -13.86 5.68
C ALA A 38 -3.84 -13.35 4.40
N MET A 39 -3.94 -12.05 4.16
CA MET A 39 -3.24 -11.34 3.09
C MET A 39 -2.82 -9.93 3.48
N TYR A 40 -1.73 -9.48 2.85
CA TYR A 40 -1.40 -8.06 2.81
C TYR A 40 -2.36 -7.33 1.90
N ALA A 41 -2.95 -6.25 2.40
CA ALA A 41 -3.92 -5.48 1.65
C ALA A 41 -3.47 -4.04 1.44
N ALA A 42 -3.41 -3.65 0.17
CA ALA A 42 -3.18 -2.26 -0.22
C ALA A 42 -4.40 -1.37 0.09
N SER A 43 -5.61 -1.94 0.03
CA SER A 43 -6.86 -1.29 0.38
C SER A 43 -7.80 -2.27 1.10
N ILE A 44 -8.72 -1.75 1.91
CA ILE A 44 -9.76 -2.56 2.55
C ILE A 44 -10.99 -2.62 1.64
N PRO A 45 -11.76 -3.73 1.64
CA PRO A 45 -12.97 -3.83 0.83
C PRO A 45 -14.06 -2.93 1.40
N GLY A 46 -14.49 -1.94 0.62
CA GLY A 46 -15.62 -1.07 0.94
C GLY A 46 -17.00 -1.67 0.61
N THR A 47 -17.03 -2.85 0.02
CA THR A 47 -18.24 -3.57 -0.42
C THR A 47 -18.39 -4.89 0.32
N ALA A 48 -19.61 -5.45 0.30
CA ALA A 48 -19.89 -6.76 0.87
C ALA A 48 -18.97 -7.84 0.27
N GLN A 49 -18.42 -8.68 1.14
CA GLN A 49 -17.54 -9.79 0.76
C GLN A 49 -18.15 -11.11 1.21
N GLN A 50 -17.89 -12.17 0.45
CA GLN A 50 -18.35 -13.54 0.77
C GLN A 50 -17.50 -14.23 1.85
N VAL A 51 -16.44 -13.58 2.33
CA VAL A 51 -15.53 -14.08 3.36
C VAL A 51 -15.78 -13.37 4.69
N ASN A 52 -15.74 -14.11 5.79
CA ASN A 52 -15.78 -13.54 7.13
C ASN A 52 -14.39 -12.97 7.50
N TRP A 53 -14.20 -11.66 7.32
CA TRP A 53 -12.88 -11.03 7.46
C TRP A 53 -12.78 -9.98 8.56
N ASP A 54 -11.55 -9.69 9.00
CA ASP A 54 -11.20 -8.53 9.83
C ASP A 54 -9.79 -8.00 9.54
N LEU A 55 -9.41 -6.93 10.27
CA LEU A 55 -8.11 -6.28 10.18
C LEU A 55 -7.27 -6.48 11.43
N VAL A 56 -5.96 -6.66 11.21
CA VAL A 56 -4.93 -6.51 12.24
C VAL A 56 -3.77 -5.67 11.71
N THR A 57 -2.94 -5.17 12.62
CA THR A 57 -1.69 -4.51 12.24
C THR A 57 -0.75 -5.49 11.54
N LEU A 58 0.16 -4.96 10.74
CA LEU A 58 1.25 -5.76 10.19
C LEU A 58 2.13 -6.31 11.32
N PRO A 59 2.81 -7.45 11.11
CA PRO A 59 3.87 -7.91 11.99
C PRO A 59 4.94 -6.82 12.10
N GLU A 60 5.50 -6.68 13.30
CA GLU A 60 6.49 -5.64 13.58
C GLU A 60 7.90 -6.21 13.55
N PHE A 61 8.84 -5.49 12.96
CA PHE A 61 10.26 -5.79 13.12
C PHE A 61 10.69 -5.47 14.55
N SER A 62 11.52 -6.32 15.15
CA SER A 62 11.95 -6.18 16.55
C SER A 62 12.63 -4.84 16.83
N ASN A 63 13.33 -4.28 15.86
CA ASN A 63 14.02 -2.98 15.91
C ASN A 63 13.15 -1.78 15.47
N LEU A 64 11.92 -2.01 15.00
CA LEU A 64 11.00 -0.97 14.49
C LEU A 64 9.57 -1.19 15.01
N ARG A 65 9.44 -1.48 16.31
CA ARG A 65 8.14 -1.66 16.96
C ARG A 65 7.28 -0.40 16.87
N GLY A 66 5.99 -0.58 16.62
CA GLY A 66 5.03 0.50 16.41
C GLY A 66 5.23 1.32 15.13
N ILE A 67 6.22 0.96 14.29
CA ILE A 67 6.41 1.58 12.97
C ILE A 67 5.70 0.72 11.92
N GLY A 68 4.74 1.32 11.24
CA GLY A 68 4.01 0.70 10.15
C GLY A 68 4.68 0.97 8.80
N SER A 69 4.03 0.52 7.74
CA SER A 69 4.48 0.86 6.39
C SER A 69 4.45 2.37 6.14
N GLN A 70 5.23 2.80 5.15
CA GLN A 70 5.17 4.16 4.65
C GLN A 70 3.76 4.48 4.12
N ALA A 71 3.28 5.69 4.40
CA ALA A 71 1.99 6.15 3.87
C ALA A 71 2.09 6.37 2.35
N SER A 72 1.07 5.94 1.61
CA SER A 72 0.95 6.28 0.19
C SER A 72 0.73 7.79 0.06
N LEU A 73 1.67 8.48 -0.59
CA LEU A 73 1.56 9.90 -0.88
C LEU A 73 0.70 10.11 -2.13
N ASN A 74 -0.44 10.77 -1.97
CA ASN A 74 -1.22 11.31 -3.09
C ASN A 74 -1.00 12.83 -3.11
N LEU A 75 -0.48 13.35 -4.22
CA LEU A 75 -0.07 14.73 -4.34
C LEU A 75 -0.84 15.39 -5.48
N ALA A 76 -1.44 16.55 -5.19
CA ALA A 76 -2.04 17.42 -6.19
C ALA A 76 -1.06 18.54 -6.53
N TYR A 77 -0.82 18.78 -7.81
CA TYR A 77 0.09 19.80 -8.31
C TYR A 77 -0.62 20.71 -9.30
N ILE A 78 -0.28 22.00 -9.27
CA ILE A 78 -0.71 22.97 -10.26
C ILE A 78 0.44 23.14 -11.26
N PRO A 79 0.27 22.73 -12.54
CA PRO A 79 1.29 22.93 -13.55
C PRO A 79 1.61 24.43 -13.73
N SER A 80 2.89 24.76 -13.89
CA SER A 80 3.34 26.15 -14.07
C SER A 80 2.72 26.84 -15.29
N ILE A 81 2.35 26.07 -16.31
CA ILE A 81 1.71 26.51 -17.55
C ILE A 81 0.18 26.70 -17.46
N SER A 82 -0.43 26.39 -16.30
CA SER A 82 -1.88 26.53 -16.13
C SER A 82 -2.33 27.98 -16.27
N LYS A 83 -3.46 28.20 -16.94
CA LYS A 83 -4.15 29.50 -17.04
C LYS A 83 -5.17 29.74 -15.92
N HIS A 84 -5.40 28.73 -15.06
CA HIS A 84 -6.42 28.73 -14.01
C HIS A 84 -5.79 28.36 -12.65
N LYS A 85 -4.71 29.05 -12.27
CA LYS A 85 -3.90 28.68 -11.10
C LYS A 85 -4.66 28.93 -9.80
N GLU A 86 -5.35 30.06 -9.72
CA GLU A 86 -6.12 30.49 -8.56
C GLU A 86 -7.29 29.53 -8.32
N GLN A 87 -8.06 29.20 -9.36
CA GLN A 87 -9.17 28.25 -9.23
C GLN A 87 -8.67 26.84 -8.89
N ALA A 88 -7.56 26.39 -9.49
CA ALA A 88 -6.96 25.11 -9.14
C ALA A 88 -6.51 25.07 -7.67
N PHE A 89 -5.97 26.19 -7.16
CA PHE A 89 -5.59 26.31 -5.76
C PHE A 89 -6.82 26.25 -4.84
N GLU A 90 -7.91 26.95 -5.16
CA GLU A 90 -9.16 26.90 -4.37
C GLU A 90 -9.71 25.47 -4.26
N ILE A 91 -9.70 24.71 -5.36
CA ILE A 91 -10.13 23.31 -5.37
C ILE A 91 -9.22 22.46 -4.48
N ILE A 92 -7.90 22.59 -4.62
CA ILE A 92 -6.94 21.84 -3.79
C ILE A 92 -7.13 22.20 -2.31
N ALA A 93 -7.31 23.49 -2.00
CA ALA A 93 -7.54 23.96 -0.63
C ALA A 93 -8.81 23.32 -0.04
N TYR A 94 -9.91 23.29 -0.79
CA TYR A 94 -11.14 22.61 -0.37
C TYR A 94 -10.93 21.10 -0.19
N MET A 95 -10.26 20.43 -1.13
CA MET A 95 -9.94 19.00 -1.02
C MET A 95 -9.08 18.70 0.23
N THR A 96 -8.27 19.65 0.70
CA THR A 96 -7.46 19.50 1.93
C THR A 96 -8.13 20.03 3.19
N SER A 97 -9.36 20.55 3.09
CA SER A 97 -10.11 21.09 4.23
C SER A 97 -10.57 20.00 5.20
N ASP A 98 -10.81 20.38 6.44
CA ASP A 98 -11.33 19.47 7.47
C ASP A 98 -12.67 18.84 7.07
N GLU A 99 -13.54 19.62 6.44
CA GLU A 99 -14.86 19.18 5.99
C GLU A 99 -14.74 18.04 4.96
N TYR A 100 -14.03 18.28 3.86
CA TYR A 100 -13.87 17.30 2.79
C TYR A 100 -13.14 16.05 3.29
N GLN A 101 -12.04 16.25 4.04
CA GLN A 101 -11.24 15.14 4.54
C GLN A 101 -11.99 14.29 5.57
N THR A 102 -12.87 14.88 6.37
CA THR A 102 -13.76 14.15 7.27
C THR A 102 -14.82 13.35 6.50
N ASP A 103 -15.42 13.93 5.45
CA ASP A 103 -16.42 13.25 4.63
C ASP A 103 -15.85 12.01 3.92
N ILE A 104 -14.68 12.13 3.27
CA ILE A 104 -14.03 10.99 2.62
C ILE A 104 -13.61 9.91 3.62
N ALA A 105 -13.21 10.31 4.84
CA ALA A 105 -12.83 9.37 5.89
C ALA A 105 -14.07 8.57 6.34
N LYS A 106 -15.20 9.23 6.63
CA LYS A 106 -16.45 8.57 7.01
C LYS A 106 -16.92 7.52 6.02
N LYS A 107 -16.79 7.81 4.73
CA LYS A 107 -17.15 6.88 3.64
C LYS A 107 -16.08 5.82 3.36
N ALA A 108 -14.94 5.88 4.04
CA ALA A 108 -13.75 5.05 3.79
C ALA A 108 -13.23 5.12 2.34
N LEU A 109 -13.33 6.29 1.71
CA LEU A 109 -12.83 6.52 0.35
C LEU A 109 -11.32 6.78 0.31
N GLY A 110 -10.73 7.17 1.42
CA GLY A 110 -9.30 7.38 1.58
C GLY A 110 -8.94 7.63 3.03
N LEU A 111 -7.70 7.36 3.40
CA LEU A 111 -7.18 7.81 4.70
C LEU A 111 -7.00 9.33 4.62
N PRO A 112 -7.60 10.09 5.56
CA PRO A 112 -7.50 11.54 5.54
C PRO A 112 -6.05 11.99 5.75
N VAL A 113 -5.66 13.04 5.03
CA VAL A 113 -4.35 13.70 5.21
C VAL A 113 -4.34 14.53 6.49
N ILE A 114 -5.50 15.05 6.90
CA ILE A 114 -5.65 15.74 8.18
C ILE A 114 -5.38 14.78 9.33
N THR A 115 -4.64 15.27 10.32
CA THR A 115 -4.17 14.44 11.45
C THR A 115 -5.13 14.46 12.64
N THR A 116 -6.25 15.18 12.52
CA THR A 116 -7.24 15.33 13.59
C THR A 116 -7.74 13.95 14.02
N GLN A 117 -7.81 13.76 15.33
CA GLN A 117 -8.24 12.47 15.89
C GLN A 117 -9.69 12.15 15.49
N SER A 118 -10.54 13.18 15.37
CA SER A 118 -11.92 13.07 14.89
C SER A 118 -12.02 12.45 13.50
N ALA A 119 -11.19 12.85 12.54
CA ALA A 119 -11.20 12.30 11.18
C ALA A 119 -10.74 10.83 11.15
N LYS A 120 -9.78 10.47 12.01
CA LYS A 120 -9.32 9.08 12.17
C LYS A 120 -10.39 8.19 12.80
N ASP A 121 -11.05 8.68 13.84
CA ASP A 121 -12.12 7.95 14.54
C ASP A 121 -13.40 7.86 13.70
N ALA A 122 -13.60 8.82 12.79
CA ALA A 122 -14.69 8.86 11.84
C ALA A 122 -14.56 7.83 10.71
N PHE A 123 -13.37 7.25 10.51
CA PHE A 123 -13.10 6.43 9.33
C PHE A 123 -14.08 5.25 9.20
N GLY A 124 -14.76 5.17 8.05
CA GLY A 124 -15.69 4.09 7.71
C GLY A 124 -17.03 4.10 8.45
N GLN A 125 -17.34 5.13 9.26
CA GLN A 125 -18.60 5.22 10.01
C GLN A 125 -19.85 5.19 9.13
N ASP A 126 -19.78 5.75 7.92
CA ASP A 126 -20.91 5.81 6.98
C ASP A 126 -20.95 4.58 6.05
N ASN A 127 -20.00 3.65 6.18
CA ASN A 127 -19.95 2.43 5.37
C ASN A 127 -20.49 1.23 6.16
N PRO A 128 -21.71 0.75 5.87
CA PRO A 128 -22.30 -0.38 6.60
C PRO A 128 -21.50 -1.68 6.46
N ASN A 129 -20.71 -1.85 5.39
CA ASN A 129 -19.87 -3.03 5.21
C ASN A 129 -18.65 -3.06 6.15
N LEU A 130 -18.33 -1.92 6.77
CA LEU A 130 -17.24 -1.77 7.71
C LEU A 130 -17.71 -1.77 9.17
N ALA A 131 -19.03 -1.85 9.41
CA ALA A 131 -19.59 -1.91 10.75
C ALA A 131 -19.02 -3.12 11.52
N GLY A 132 -18.52 -2.88 12.73
CA GLY A 132 -17.92 -3.90 13.59
C GLY A 132 -16.54 -4.41 13.16
N LYS A 133 -15.93 -3.86 12.09
CA LYS A 133 -14.55 -4.19 11.69
C LYS A 133 -13.54 -3.46 12.58
N ASN A 134 -12.36 -4.03 12.75
CA ASN A 134 -11.27 -3.44 13.52
C ASN A 134 -10.50 -2.35 12.73
N LEU A 135 -11.19 -1.27 12.36
CA LEU A 135 -10.61 -0.18 11.56
C LEU A 135 -9.46 0.56 12.26
N LYS A 136 -9.40 0.48 13.60
CA LYS A 136 -8.29 1.02 14.42
C LYS A 136 -6.93 0.41 14.05
N ALA A 137 -6.91 -0.78 13.45
CA ALA A 137 -5.68 -1.40 12.97
C ALA A 137 -4.99 -0.60 11.84
N LEU A 138 -5.71 0.27 11.12
CA LEU A 138 -5.16 1.08 10.02
C LEU A 138 -4.28 2.24 10.51
N THR A 139 -4.57 2.75 11.71
CA THR A 139 -3.96 3.97 12.26
C THR A 139 -3.15 3.74 13.53
N LYS A 140 -3.11 2.50 14.04
CA LYS A 140 -2.38 2.15 15.27
C LYS A 140 -0.88 2.42 15.20
N ASN A 141 -0.25 2.14 14.05
CA ASN A 141 1.19 2.27 13.90
C ASN A 141 1.56 3.60 13.26
N LYS A 142 2.69 4.18 13.68
CA LYS A 142 3.24 5.40 13.08
C LYS A 142 3.75 5.07 11.68
N PRO A 143 3.42 5.86 10.63
CA PRO A 143 3.97 5.63 9.30
C PRO A 143 5.50 5.68 9.31
N ALA A 144 6.14 4.78 8.55
CA ALA A 144 7.58 4.87 8.31
C ALA A 144 7.95 6.18 7.62
N ALA A 145 9.17 6.67 7.88
CA ALA A 145 9.69 7.85 7.21
C ALA A 145 9.69 7.69 5.67
N PRO A 146 9.50 8.77 4.90
CA PRO A 146 9.69 8.75 3.46
C PRO A 146 11.11 8.29 3.13
N PHE A 147 11.28 7.46 2.10
CA PHE A 147 12.60 7.11 1.59
C PHE A 147 13.03 8.17 0.57
N GLN A 148 14.33 8.46 0.51
CA GLN A 148 14.88 9.40 -0.47
C GLN A 148 14.76 8.79 -1.86
N GLN A 149 14.12 9.50 -2.79
CA GLN A 149 13.99 9.05 -4.18
C GLN A 149 15.32 9.27 -4.91
N SER A 150 15.86 8.21 -5.51
CA SER A 150 16.99 8.32 -6.44
C SER A 150 16.49 8.76 -7.82
N PRO A 151 17.23 9.62 -8.57
CA PRO A 151 16.91 9.90 -9.97
C PRO A 151 16.94 8.65 -10.85
N TYR A 152 17.59 7.58 -10.40
CA TYR A 152 17.68 6.30 -11.09
C TYR A 152 16.71 5.23 -10.54
N GLN A 153 15.80 5.59 -9.63
CA GLN A 153 14.91 4.63 -8.95
C GLN A 153 14.09 3.77 -9.92
N ALA A 154 13.62 4.35 -11.02
CA ALA A 154 12.89 3.60 -12.04
C ALA A 154 13.76 2.52 -12.70
N ILE A 155 15.04 2.82 -12.95
CA ILE A 155 15.99 1.85 -13.52
C ILE A 155 16.24 0.71 -12.54
N THR A 156 16.50 1.02 -11.26
CA THR A 156 16.77 0.01 -10.24
C THR A 156 15.56 -0.89 -9.99
N ASN A 157 14.36 -0.32 -9.88
CA ASN A 157 13.11 -1.08 -9.72
C ASN A 157 12.89 -2.04 -10.90
N ASN A 158 13.05 -1.55 -12.13
CA ASN A 158 12.85 -2.37 -13.33
C ASN A 158 13.80 -3.58 -13.39
N GLN A 159 15.05 -3.46 -12.91
CA GLN A 159 15.94 -4.63 -12.89
C GLN A 159 15.56 -5.65 -11.82
N LEU A 160 15.08 -5.19 -10.66
CA LEU A 160 14.60 -6.09 -9.61
C LEU A 160 13.31 -6.81 -10.04
N GLU A 161 12.37 -6.10 -10.66
CA GLU A 161 11.10 -6.67 -11.14
C GLU A 161 11.29 -7.82 -12.13
N LYS A 162 12.28 -7.72 -13.04
CA LYS A 162 12.63 -8.78 -14.00
C LYS A 162 13.04 -10.09 -13.32
N LEU A 163 13.59 -10.03 -12.11
CA LEU A 163 14.09 -11.18 -11.37
C LEU A 163 13.09 -11.67 -10.31
N TRP A 164 12.09 -10.85 -9.96
CA TRP A 164 11.14 -11.11 -8.88
C TRP A 164 10.41 -12.45 -9.02
N TYR A 165 10.03 -12.82 -10.24
CA TYR A 165 9.35 -14.08 -10.50
C TYR A 165 10.25 -15.31 -10.30
N GLN A 166 11.53 -15.21 -10.67
CA GLN A 166 12.51 -16.29 -10.48
C GLN A 166 12.81 -16.47 -8.99
N LEU A 167 12.94 -15.37 -8.25
CA LEU A 167 13.06 -15.38 -6.79
C LEU A 167 11.82 -16.03 -6.15
N GLY A 168 10.61 -15.62 -6.55
CA GLY A 168 9.36 -16.17 -6.03
C GLY A 168 9.22 -17.68 -6.27
N LYS A 169 9.74 -18.18 -7.40
CA LYS A 169 9.78 -19.62 -7.73
C LYS A 169 10.92 -20.39 -7.05
N GLY A 170 11.77 -19.74 -6.26
CA GLY A 170 12.95 -20.34 -5.67
C GLY A 170 14.03 -20.72 -6.69
N GLN A 171 13.98 -20.18 -7.91
CA GLN A 171 15.00 -20.41 -8.95
C GLN A 171 16.25 -19.59 -8.68
N LEU A 172 16.11 -18.45 -8.02
CA LEU A 172 17.20 -17.63 -7.51
C LEU A 172 17.02 -17.41 -6.01
N ASP A 173 18.11 -17.40 -5.26
CA ASP A 173 18.10 -16.93 -3.87
C ASP A 173 18.13 -15.40 -3.80
N ILE A 174 17.80 -14.86 -2.62
CA ILE A 174 17.71 -13.42 -2.41
C ILE A 174 19.05 -12.69 -2.64
N ASN A 175 20.18 -13.27 -2.25
CA ASN A 175 21.49 -12.63 -2.41
C ASN A 175 21.88 -12.57 -3.88
N THR A 176 21.68 -13.67 -4.61
CA THR A 176 21.92 -13.72 -6.06
C THR A 176 21.02 -12.75 -6.80
N THR A 177 19.73 -12.70 -6.44
CA THR A 177 18.74 -11.80 -7.05
C THR A 177 19.14 -10.33 -6.87
N LEU A 178 19.45 -9.92 -5.63
CA LEU A 178 19.82 -8.54 -5.33
C LEU A 178 21.13 -8.15 -6.03
N ARG A 179 22.13 -9.03 -6.04
CA ARG A 179 23.40 -8.79 -6.74
C ARG A 179 23.18 -8.60 -8.25
N MET A 180 22.41 -9.48 -8.89
CA MET A 180 22.12 -9.36 -10.31
C MET A 180 21.33 -8.09 -10.65
N ALA A 181 20.34 -7.74 -9.82
CA ALA A 181 19.58 -6.51 -9.99
C ALA A 181 20.48 -5.27 -9.92
N ASP A 182 21.38 -5.23 -8.94
CA ASP A 182 22.35 -4.15 -8.75
C ASP A 182 23.34 -4.03 -9.93
N GLU A 183 24.00 -5.12 -10.29
CA GLU A 183 24.94 -5.16 -11.43
C GLU A 183 24.27 -4.70 -12.74
N ASN A 184 23.02 -5.11 -12.98
CA ASN A 184 22.27 -4.69 -14.16
C ASN A 184 21.86 -3.22 -14.08
N ALA A 185 21.47 -2.73 -12.90
CA ALA A 185 21.07 -1.34 -12.72
C ALA A 185 22.26 -0.40 -12.92
N VAL A 186 23.44 -0.73 -12.38
CA VAL A 186 24.68 0.02 -12.58
C VAL A 186 25.00 0.16 -14.06
N LYS A 187 24.95 -0.94 -14.83
CA LYS A 187 25.19 -0.91 -16.29
C LYS A 187 24.23 0.02 -17.03
N GLU A 188 22.94 -0.03 -16.71
CA GLU A 188 21.94 0.83 -17.37
C GLU A 188 22.10 2.30 -16.99
N ILE A 189 22.47 2.59 -15.73
CA ILE A 189 22.76 3.95 -15.28
C ILE A 189 24.01 4.50 -15.98
N GLU A 190 25.06 3.69 -16.13
CA GLU A 190 26.28 4.08 -16.86
C GLU A 190 25.99 4.39 -18.32
N LYS A 191 25.20 3.54 -19.01
CA LYS A 191 24.76 3.81 -20.39
C LYS A 191 24.02 5.13 -20.50
N LEU A 192 23.08 5.40 -19.59
CA LEU A 192 22.30 6.64 -19.57
C LEU A 192 23.21 7.86 -19.38
N LYS A 193 24.23 7.76 -18.52
CA LYS A 193 25.21 8.84 -18.29
C LYS A 193 26.15 9.04 -19.48
N SER A 194 26.52 7.99 -20.20
CA SER A 194 27.42 8.07 -21.37
C SER A 194 26.73 8.50 -22.66
N GLY A 195 25.39 8.43 -22.71
CA GLY A 195 24.58 8.83 -23.87
C GLY A 195 24.01 10.26 -23.77
N GLN A 196 24.34 10.99 -22.71
CA GLN A 196 24.14 12.44 -22.54
C GLN A 196 25.45 13.17 -22.79
#